data_AF-A0A662HA07-F1
#
_entry.id   AF-A0A662HA07-F1
#
_cell.length_a   1.000
_cell.length_b   1.000
_cell.length_c   1.000
_cell.angle_alpha   90.00
_cell.angle_beta   90.00
_cell.angle_gamma   90.00
#
_symmetry.space_group_name_H-M   'P 1'
#
loop_
_entity.id
_entity.type
_entity.pdbx_description
1 polymer ?
#
loop_
_entity_poly.entity_id
_entity_poly.type
_entity_poly.pdbx_seq_one_letter_code
_entity_poly.pdbx_strand_id
1 'polypeptide(L)'
;MDMYLLLKGSPNNVSWSLTDMKYKRSELLKGKPDKWMLWGIRERFKWILNDLPGSLVFLYVTKGEEISGGLALYGVAHEVIELKKKYWPQGVWRRGFYLELKGAVKGIIENPENPTEWRLILREKLRKLGIAILPGPQKISEDKANILKELFK
;
A
#
# COMPACT_ATOMS: atom_id res chain seq x y z
N MET A 1 6.84 15.42 13.80
CA MET A 1 6.92 13.97 14.11
C MET A 1 6.45 13.26 12.87
N ASP A 2 7.34 12.48 12.25
CA ASP A 2 7.01 11.73 11.05
C ASP A 2 6.00 10.63 11.39
N MET A 3 4.95 10.52 10.58
CA MET A 3 3.92 9.51 10.77
C MET A 3 4.30 8.25 9.98
N TYR A 4 4.29 7.10 10.65
CA TYR A 4 4.50 5.79 10.01
C TYR A 4 3.23 4.96 10.10
N LEU A 5 2.74 4.50 8.95
CA LEU A 5 1.48 3.79 8.83
C LEU A 5 1.71 2.41 8.22
N LEU A 6 1.04 1.40 8.78
CA LEU A 6 0.84 0.10 8.14
C LEU A 6 -0.63 -0.01 7.72
N LEU A 7 -0.83 -0.10 6.40
CA LEU A 7 -2.14 -0.26 5.77
C LEU A 7 -2.28 -1.66 5.19
N LYS A 8 -3.53 -2.03 4.88
CA LYS A 8 -3.85 -3.35 4.33
C LYS A 8 -4.69 -3.24 3.06
N GLY A 9 -4.45 -4.14 2.13
CA GLY A 9 -5.18 -4.25 0.87
C GLY A 9 -5.39 -5.69 0.45
N SER A 10 -6.45 -5.95 -0.32
CA SER A 10 -6.60 -7.24 -1.00
C SER A 10 -5.62 -7.32 -2.19
N PRO A 11 -5.17 -8.53 -2.58
CA PRO A 11 -4.31 -8.71 -3.74
C PRO A 11 -4.87 -8.04 -5.00
N ASN A 12 -6.18 -8.18 -5.26
CA ASN A 12 -6.81 -7.61 -6.45
C ASN A 12 -6.75 -6.08 -6.47
N ASN A 13 -6.94 -5.41 -5.33
CA ASN A 13 -6.88 -3.96 -5.27
C ASN A 13 -5.44 -3.44 -5.36
N VAL A 14 -4.48 -4.16 -4.75
CA VAL A 14 -3.05 -3.84 -4.86
C VAL A 14 -2.58 -4.01 -6.30
N SER A 15 -2.91 -5.15 -6.90
CA SER A 15 -2.63 -5.46 -8.31
C SER A 15 -3.20 -4.39 -9.24
N TRP A 16 -4.46 -4.00 -9.07
CA TRP A 16 -5.08 -2.93 -9.85
C TRP A 16 -4.30 -1.62 -9.76
N SER A 17 -3.95 -1.20 -8.54
CA SER A 17 -3.30 0.09 -8.31
C SER A 17 -1.88 0.12 -8.88
N LEU A 18 -1.15 -0.99 -8.81
CA LEU A 18 0.19 -1.14 -9.37
C LEU A 18 0.15 -1.24 -10.90
N THR A 19 -0.81 -1.97 -11.43
CA THR A 19 -1.06 -2.08 -12.87
C THR A 19 -1.38 -0.71 -13.45
N ASP A 20 -2.24 0.05 -12.77
CA ASP A 20 -2.56 1.42 -13.18
C ASP A 20 -1.36 2.36 -13.06
N MET A 21 -0.53 2.22 -12.02
CA MET A 21 0.74 2.96 -11.93
C MET A 21 1.67 2.65 -13.11
N LYS A 22 1.86 1.35 -13.42
CA LYS A 22 2.78 0.89 -14.47
C LYS A 22 2.33 1.31 -15.88
N TYR A 23 1.03 1.23 -16.16
CA TYR A 23 0.49 1.45 -17.50
C TYR A 23 -0.32 2.74 -17.67
N LYS A 24 -0.49 3.53 -16.60
CA LYS A 24 -1.25 4.80 -16.57
C LYS A 24 -2.64 4.69 -17.21
N ARG A 25 -3.39 3.65 -16.84
CA ARG A 25 -4.72 3.33 -17.42
C ARG A 25 -5.78 4.37 -17.03
N SER A 26 -5.67 4.96 -15.85
CA SER A 26 -6.61 5.95 -15.35
C SER A 26 -6.12 7.38 -15.57
N GLU A 27 -7.07 8.28 -15.80
CA GLU A 27 -6.82 9.72 -15.85
C GLU A 27 -6.21 10.25 -14.54
N LEU A 28 -6.45 9.58 -13.41
CA LEU A 28 -6.00 10.01 -12.08
C LEU A 28 -4.48 9.96 -11.92
N LEU A 29 -3.78 9.15 -12.73
CA LEU A 29 -2.33 9.02 -12.71
C LEU A 29 -1.64 9.66 -13.93
N LYS A 30 -2.39 10.24 -14.87
CA LYS A 30 -1.81 10.99 -15.98
C LYS A 30 -1.08 12.23 -15.46
N GLY A 31 0.15 12.43 -15.92
CA GLY A 31 1.02 13.53 -15.47
C GLY A 31 1.59 13.34 -14.05
N LYS A 32 1.29 12.23 -13.36
CA LYS A 32 1.94 11.88 -12.09
C LYS A 32 3.21 11.07 -12.35
N PRO A 33 4.24 11.20 -11.49
CA PRO A 33 5.48 10.43 -11.63
C PRO A 33 5.26 8.91 -11.74
N ASP A 34 6.20 8.20 -12.36
CA ASP A 34 6.04 6.78 -12.69
C ASP A 34 5.89 5.88 -11.47
N LYS A 35 6.49 6.27 -10.35
CA LYS A 35 6.45 5.50 -9.09
C LYS A 35 5.24 5.83 -8.21
N TRP A 36 4.26 6.56 -8.73
CA TRP A 36 3.07 6.93 -7.97
C TRP A 36 1.90 6.00 -8.28
N MET A 37 1.42 5.29 -7.25
CA MET A 37 0.16 4.55 -7.31
C MET A 37 -0.93 5.27 -6.52
N LEU A 38 -2.20 5.00 -6.85
CA LEU A 38 -3.32 5.48 -6.06
C LEU A 38 -3.71 4.44 -5.00
N TRP A 39 -3.96 4.89 -3.76
CA TRP A 39 -4.44 4.00 -2.70
C TRP A 39 -5.63 4.59 -1.93
N GLY A 40 -6.54 3.72 -1.49
CA GLY A 40 -7.85 4.10 -0.94
C GLY A 40 -7.95 3.94 0.58
N ILE A 41 -8.54 4.93 1.25
CA ILE A 41 -8.82 4.88 2.70
C ILE A 41 -10.33 4.80 2.94
N ARG A 42 -10.77 3.75 3.65
CA ARG A 42 -12.21 3.59 3.95
C ARG A 42 -12.68 4.77 4.81
N GLU A 43 -13.90 5.22 4.60
CA GLU A 43 -14.47 6.41 5.29
C GLU A 43 -14.39 6.32 6.82
N ARG A 44 -14.61 5.12 7.39
CA ARG A 44 -14.46 4.88 8.84
C ARG A 44 -13.06 5.16 9.38
N PHE A 45 -12.06 5.25 8.52
CA PHE A 45 -10.67 5.55 8.83
C PHE A 45 -10.26 6.96 8.38
N LYS A 46 -11.21 7.87 8.13
CA LYS A 46 -10.92 9.26 7.73
C LYS A 46 -9.99 10.01 8.70
N TRP A 47 -9.85 9.53 9.93
CA TRP A 47 -8.98 10.10 10.95
C TRP A 47 -7.50 10.13 10.55
N ILE A 48 -7.01 9.26 9.65
CA ILE A 48 -5.62 9.32 9.16
C ILE A 48 -5.40 10.34 8.04
N LEU A 49 -6.46 10.89 7.43
CA LEU A 49 -6.32 11.66 6.18
C LEU A 49 -5.55 12.96 6.33
N ASN A 50 -5.68 13.63 7.48
CA ASN A 50 -5.01 14.91 7.73
C ASN A 50 -3.50 14.75 7.91
N ASP A 51 -3.08 13.61 8.46
CA ASP A 51 -1.66 13.31 8.75
C ASP A 51 -1.00 12.49 7.63
N LEU A 52 -1.76 12.15 6.58
CA LEU A 52 -1.35 11.23 5.52
C LEU A 52 -0.28 11.82 4.59
N PRO A 53 -0.40 13.06 4.09
CA PRO A 53 0.64 13.67 3.28
C PRO A 53 1.99 13.75 4.03
N GLY A 54 3.06 13.29 3.39
CA GLY A 54 4.40 13.18 3.98
C GLY A 54 4.62 11.93 4.84
N SER A 55 3.57 11.17 5.18
CA SER A 55 3.71 9.95 5.99
C SER A 55 4.39 8.81 5.22
N LEU A 56 5.15 7.99 5.93
CA LEU A 56 5.69 6.74 5.39
C LEU A 56 4.66 5.63 5.55
N VAL A 57 4.24 5.03 4.44
CA VAL A 57 3.19 4.02 4.39
C VAL A 57 3.76 2.68 3.95
N PHE A 58 3.54 1.66 4.77
CA PHE A 58 3.79 0.25 4.48
C PHE A 58 2.48 -0.43 4.07
N LEU A 59 2.50 -1.22 3.01
CA LEU A 59 1.31 -1.90 2.51
C LEU A 59 1.43 -3.42 2.68
N TYR A 60 0.55 -3.97 3.52
CA TYR A 60 0.40 -5.40 3.73
C TYR A 60 -0.75 -5.95 2.87
N VAL A 61 -0.43 -6.91 2.00
CA VAL A 61 -1.41 -7.65 1.20
C VAL A 61 -2.05 -8.73 2.07
N THR A 62 -3.38 -8.73 2.18
CA THR A 62 -4.11 -9.77 2.91
C THR A 62 -4.09 -11.10 2.19
N LYS A 63 -4.37 -12.20 2.91
CA LYS A 63 -4.56 -13.52 2.30
C LYS A 63 -5.57 -13.45 1.15
N GLY A 64 -5.22 -14.03 0.02
CA GLY A 64 -6.10 -14.26 -1.13
C GLY A 64 -6.32 -15.75 -1.36
N GLU A 65 -6.91 -16.10 -2.49
CA GLU A 65 -7.10 -17.51 -2.87
C GLU A 65 -5.75 -18.21 -3.09
N GLU A 66 -4.82 -17.56 -3.78
CA GLU A 66 -3.55 -18.16 -4.21
C GLU A 66 -2.32 -17.64 -3.43
N ILE A 67 -2.52 -16.71 -2.49
CA ILE A 67 -1.42 -16.13 -1.71
C ILE A 67 -1.75 -16.10 -0.21
N SER A 68 -0.73 -16.37 0.61
CA SER A 68 -0.83 -16.35 2.08
C SER A 68 -0.95 -14.94 2.68
N GLY A 69 -0.61 -13.92 1.89
CA GLY A 69 -0.52 -12.53 2.32
C GLY A 69 0.81 -12.20 3.00
N GLY A 70 1.17 -10.93 2.99
CA GLY A 70 2.45 -10.46 3.50
C GLY A 70 2.68 -8.99 3.20
N LEU A 71 3.76 -8.45 3.76
CA LEU A 71 4.20 -7.10 3.46
C LEU A 71 4.77 -7.05 2.04
N ALA A 72 4.34 -6.05 1.28
CA ALA A 72 4.48 -6.03 -0.18
C ALA A 72 5.33 -4.85 -0.67
N LEU A 73 5.12 -3.66 -0.10
CA LEU A 73 5.81 -2.44 -0.50
C LEU A 73 5.74 -1.38 0.59
N TYR A 74 6.52 -0.33 0.40
CA TYR A 74 6.39 0.91 1.16
C TYR A 74 6.66 2.13 0.29
N GLY A 75 6.15 3.28 0.73
CA GLY A 75 6.28 4.53 0.02
C GLY A 75 5.95 5.74 0.89
N VAL A 76 6.09 6.92 0.30
CA VAL A 76 5.70 8.19 0.92
C VAL A 76 4.36 8.59 0.35
N ALA A 77 3.40 8.88 1.24
CA ALA A 77 2.11 9.37 0.82
C ALA A 77 2.17 10.87 0.49
N HIS A 78 1.45 11.26 -0.54
CA HIS A 78 1.32 12.63 -1.01
C HIS A 78 -0.13 13.11 -0.84
N GLU A 79 -0.64 13.93 -1.75
CA GLU A 79 -1.95 14.56 -1.60
C GLU A 79 -3.11 13.56 -1.52
N VAL A 80 -4.11 13.93 -0.71
CA VAL A 80 -5.40 13.24 -0.61
C VAL A 80 -6.33 13.78 -1.67
N ILE A 81 -7.03 12.90 -2.37
CA ILE A 81 -8.00 13.23 -3.41
C ILE A 81 -9.38 12.65 -3.11
N GLU A 82 -10.41 13.33 -3.61
CA GLU A 82 -11.76 12.80 -3.66
C GLU A 82 -12.03 12.05 -4.97
N LEU A 83 -12.66 10.90 -4.86
CA LEU A 83 -12.97 10.01 -5.98
C LEU A 83 -14.44 10.13 -6.34
N LYS A 84 -14.72 10.69 -7.52
CA LYS A 84 -16.08 10.83 -8.05
C LYS A 84 -16.65 9.52 -8.60
N LYS A 85 -15.78 8.56 -8.95
CA LYS A 85 -16.14 7.28 -9.56
C LYS A 85 -15.43 6.13 -8.84
N LYS A 86 -15.99 4.93 -8.96
CA LYS A 86 -15.34 3.71 -8.48
C LYS A 86 -14.00 3.53 -9.20
N TYR A 87 -12.93 3.35 -8.42
CA TYR A 87 -11.57 3.12 -8.94
C TYR A 87 -11.13 1.67 -8.78
N TRP A 88 -11.21 1.10 -7.58
CA TRP A 88 -10.79 -0.28 -7.31
C TRP A 88 -11.84 -1.32 -7.71
N PRO A 89 -11.43 -2.56 -8.08
CA PRO A 89 -12.36 -3.63 -8.44
C PRO A 89 -13.24 -4.08 -7.27
N GLN A 90 -12.69 -4.21 -6.07
CA GLN A 90 -13.40 -4.71 -4.89
C GLN A 90 -13.64 -3.60 -3.87
N GLY A 91 -14.91 -3.25 -3.60
CA GLY A 91 -15.28 -2.21 -2.65
C GLY A 91 -15.41 -0.81 -3.28
N VAL A 92 -15.79 0.17 -2.46
CA VAL A 92 -15.97 1.57 -2.89
C VAL A 92 -15.30 2.49 -1.87
N TRP A 93 -14.53 3.44 -2.37
CA TRP A 93 -13.83 4.47 -1.60
C TRP A 93 -14.12 5.82 -2.21
N ARG A 94 -14.47 6.79 -1.36
CA ARG A 94 -14.68 8.18 -1.78
C ARG A 94 -13.40 9.01 -1.69
N ARG A 95 -12.38 8.53 -0.98
CA ARG A 95 -11.10 9.22 -0.79
C ARG A 95 -9.94 8.27 -1.02
N GLY A 96 -8.91 8.79 -1.66
CA GLY A 96 -7.64 8.13 -1.85
C GLY A 96 -6.49 9.10 -1.68
N PHE A 97 -5.28 8.60 -1.83
CA PHE A 97 -4.05 9.40 -1.82
C PHE A 97 -3.06 8.79 -2.78
N TYR A 98 -2.14 9.61 -3.28
CA TYR A 98 -1.03 9.10 -4.08
C TYR A 98 0.08 8.58 -3.17
N LEU A 99 0.59 7.39 -3.48
CA LEU A 99 1.68 6.75 -2.78
C LEU A 99 2.87 6.65 -3.74
N GLU A 100 3.94 7.38 -3.43
CA GLU A 100 5.21 7.25 -4.13
C GLU A 100 6.00 6.07 -3.59
N LEU A 101 6.18 5.04 -4.40
CA LEU A 101 6.92 3.84 -4.02
C LEU A 101 8.41 4.14 -3.79
N LYS A 102 8.90 3.73 -2.62
CA LYS A 102 10.31 3.80 -2.24
C LYS A 102 10.98 2.42 -2.21
N GLY A 103 10.22 1.36 -1.94
CA GLY A 103 10.70 -0.02 -2.07
C GLY A 103 9.55 -1.02 -2.13
N ALA A 104 9.82 -2.16 -2.73
CA ALA A 104 8.82 -3.18 -3.03
C ALA A 104 9.48 -4.56 -3.06
N VAL A 105 8.74 -5.62 -2.74
CA VAL A 105 9.29 -6.98 -2.84
C VAL A 105 9.50 -7.38 -4.29
N LYS A 106 10.44 -8.29 -4.56
CA LYS A 106 10.67 -8.81 -5.91
C LYS A 106 9.38 -9.38 -6.54
N GLY A 107 9.16 -9.07 -7.82
CA GLY A 107 8.04 -9.56 -8.62
C GLY A 107 6.83 -8.61 -8.66
N ILE A 108 6.71 -7.69 -7.69
CA ILE A 108 5.50 -6.86 -7.56
C ILE A 108 5.41 -5.75 -8.60
N ILE A 109 6.54 -5.24 -9.08
CA ILE A 109 6.60 -4.18 -10.12
C ILE A 109 6.76 -4.81 -11.49
N GLU A 110 7.49 -5.93 -11.56
CA GLU A 110 7.70 -6.70 -12.76
C GLU A 110 6.36 -7.27 -13.25
N ASN A 111 5.61 -7.91 -12.35
CA ASN A 111 4.36 -8.63 -12.66
C ASN A 111 3.21 -8.18 -11.74
N PRO A 112 2.77 -6.91 -11.81
CA PRO A 112 1.73 -6.36 -10.93
C PRO A 112 0.35 -6.98 -11.14
N GLU A 113 0.10 -7.61 -12.28
CA GLU A 113 -1.12 -8.36 -12.58
C GLU A 113 -1.14 -9.77 -11.95
N ASN A 114 0.00 -10.30 -11.49
CA ASN A 114 0.11 -11.67 -10.99
C ASN A 114 0.57 -11.73 -9.51
N PRO A 115 -0.36 -11.70 -8.54
CA PRO A 115 -0.03 -11.77 -7.12
C PRO A 115 0.78 -13.00 -6.69
N THR A 116 0.68 -14.12 -7.41
CA THR A 116 1.40 -15.36 -7.07
C THR A 116 2.91 -15.26 -7.29
N GLU A 117 3.35 -14.30 -8.11
CA GLU A 117 4.77 -14.07 -8.39
C GLU A 117 5.42 -13.10 -7.39
N TRP A 118 4.63 -12.48 -6.51
CA TRP A 118 5.14 -11.52 -5.54
C TRP A 118 5.82 -12.24 -4.38
N ARG A 119 7.10 -11.95 -4.15
CA ARG A 119 7.87 -12.50 -3.03
C ARG A 119 7.56 -11.79 -1.70
N LEU A 120 6.30 -11.88 -1.27
CA LEU A 120 5.79 -11.20 -0.08
C LEU A 120 6.55 -11.57 1.19
N ILE A 121 6.79 -10.58 2.04
CA ILE A 121 7.37 -10.79 3.37
C ILE A 121 6.28 -11.33 4.29
N LEU A 122 6.37 -12.61 4.63
CA LEU A 122 5.33 -13.32 5.35
C LEU A 122 5.05 -12.76 6.76
N ARG A 123 3.79 -12.88 7.19
CA ARG A 123 3.32 -12.47 8.53
C ARG A 123 4.16 -13.05 9.67
N GLU A 124 4.63 -14.29 9.53
CA GLU A 124 5.45 -14.96 10.55
C GLU A 124 6.81 -14.27 10.74
N LYS A 125 7.43 -13.82 9.64
CA LYS A 125 8.68 -13.04 9.69
C LYS A 125 8.44 -11.71 10.40
N LEU A 126 7.35 -11.02 10.08
CA LEU A 126 6.96 -9.77 10.76
C LEU A 126 6.70 -9.99 12.26
N ARG A 127 6.04 -11.09 12.63
CA ARG A 127 5.79 -11.45 14.03
C ARG A 127 7.09 -11.68 14.80
N LYS A 128 8.08 -12.37 14.21
CA LYS A 128 9.41 -12.57 14.82
C LYS A 128 10.16 -11.25 15.05
N LEU A 129 9.85 -10.23 14.26
CA LEU A 129 10.39 -8.86 14.39
C LEU A 129 9.56 -7.96 15.34
N GLY A 130 8.58 -8.52 16.07
CA GLY A 130 7.73 -7.75 17.00
C GLY A 130 6.66 -6.88 16.32
N ILE A 131 6.33 -7.18 15.06
CA ILE A 131 5.38 -6.42 14.25
C ILE A 131 4.11 -7.25 14.07
N ALA A 132 3.11 -6.95 14.90
CA ALA A 132 1.78 -7.50 14.77
C ALA A 132 1.00 -6.79 13.65
N ILE A 133 0.22 -7.54 12.89
CA ILE A 133 -0.67 -7.04 11.84
C ILE A 133 -2.09 -6.92 12.42
N LEU A 134 -2.52 -5.70 12.71
CA LEU A 134 -3.80 -5.42 13.36
C LEU A 134 -4.94 -5.13 12.35
N PRO A 135 -6.22 -5.20 12.77
CA PRO A 135 -7.35 -4.71 11.98
C PRO A 135 -7.26 -3.19 11.69
N GLY A 136 -7.55 -2.78 10.45
CA GLY A 136 -7.53 -1.37 10.05
C GLY A 136 -6.12 -0.77 9.85
N PRO A 137 -6.03 0.56 9.63
CA PRO A 137 -4.77 1.29 9.63
C PRO A 137 -4.10 1.26 11.00
N GLN A 138 -2.79 1.06 11.00
CA GLN A 138 -1.99 0.96 12.22
C GLN A 138 -0.90 2.02 12.19
N LYS A 139 -0.84 2.87 13.21
CA LYS A 139 0.37 3.68 13.47
C LYS A 139 1.46 2.74 13.99
N ILE A 140 2.68 2.89 13.48
CA ILE A 140 3.86 2.18 13.97
C ILE A 140 4.90 3.17 14.46
N SER A 141 5.78 2.74 15.38
CA SER A 141 6.90 3.56 15.82
C SER A 141 7.95 3.68 14.72
N GLU A 142 8.79 4.70 14.83
CA GLU A 142 9.94 4.90 13.94
C GLU A 142 10.86 3.67 13.92
N ASP A 143 11.18 3.09 15.09
CA ASP A 143 11.99 1.86 15.18
C ASP A 143 11.42 0.72 14.33
N LYS A 144 10.10 0.51 14.40
CA LYS A 144 9.43 -0.53 13.60
C LYS A 144 9.46 -0.17 12.12
N ALA A 145 9.26 1.10 11.76
CA ALA A 145 9.36 1.56 10.38
C ALA A 145 10.77 1.35 9.81
N ASN A 146 11.81 1.62 10.60
CA ASN A 146 13.21 1.37 10.24
C ASN A 146 13.44 -0.12 9.99
N ILE A 147 13.01 -0.99 10.91
CA ILE A 147 13.08 -2.46 10.71
C ILE A 147 12.37 -2.88 9.42
N LEU A 148 11.19 -2.35 9.14
CA LEU A 148 10.45 -2.69 7.92
C LEU A 148 11.15 -2.25 6.64
N LYS A 149 11.76 -1.06 6.61
CA LYS A 149 12.53 -0.57 5.45
C LYS A 149 13.68 -1.50 5.08
N GLU A 150 14.39 -2.03 6.08
CA GLU A 150 15.51 -2.97 5.87
C GLU A 150 15.08 -4.26 5.17
N LEU A 151 13.80 -4.65 5.24
CA LEU A 151 13.30 -5.86 4.59
C LEU A 151 13.19 -5.74 3.06
N PHE A 152 13.34 -4.54 2.52
CA PHE A 152 13.24 -4.22 1.09
C PHE A 152 14.58 -3.85 0.45
N LYS A 153 15.68 -3.98 1.20
CA LYS A 153 17.04 -3.82 0.68
C LYS A 153 17.53 -5.10 0.01
#